data_AF-A0A838SKA9-F1
#
_entry.id   AF-A0A838SKA9-F1
#
_cell.length_a   1.000
_cell.length_b   1.000
_cell.length_c   1.000
_cell.angle_alpha   90.00
_cell.angle_beta   90.00
_cell.angle_gamma   90.00
#
_symmetry.space_group_name_H-M   'P 1'
#
loop_
_entity.id
_entity.type
_entity.pdbx_description
1 polymer ?
#
loop_
_entity_poly.entity_id
_entity_poly.type
_entity_poly.pdbx_seq_one_letter_code
_entity_poly.pdbx_strand_id
1 'polypeptide(L)'
;MAPLVMPLRRRQLPPAVPPPGPLDVAVSLLLHRAFPFNETAQALLQRRLGWPVSMPCTQTEAAAAAGVTQQWVARLEQQLSTLARTVGPPVSLTAAVQLLADGETLSSQEAASTLLQARLATTPIHPASLRWVAEHLFGVPVGFTTMGSGEEQLVVPDALRQPVERLPVVAKAMARRYGIAGLGQLADEVGVPETAAAALLQLHGDFGVEGDDWWRAPDASGGQLPRALARMLAVGPQTLGDLREGLAIVLRYHQHARLPTRHQLTAYLRSQPVYRVEGDVVRAVEPLRPGLTGTDRAMLRAFEQQRVDELPVSALYAALRAAGYGGKGAAHLVQMCPVLRRMGYGRYEVRRLRPARSTKERLG
;
A
#
# COMPACT_ATOMS: atom_id res chain seq x y z
N MET A 1 -13.54 17.64 69.36
CA MET A 1 -13.93 16.33 68.82
C MET A 1 -13.19 16.11 67.52
N ALA A 2 -12.15 15.28 67.53
CA ALA A 2 -11.37 14.95 66.33
C ALA A 2 -12.03 13.77 65.59
N PRO A 3 -12.15 13.79 64.25
CA PRO A 3 -12.73 12.67 63.52
C PRO A 3 -11.77 11.49 63.52
N LEU A 4 -12.30 10.32 63.92
CA LEU A 4 -11.63 9.02 63.81
C LEU A 4 -11.41 8.68 62.33
N VAL A 5 -10.18 8.86 61.85
CA VAL A 5 -9.71 8.30 60.59
C VAL A 5 -9.43 6.81 60.84
N MET A 6 -10.37 5.93 60.49
CA MET A 6 -10.10 4.50 60.48
C MET A 6 -9.12 4.19 59.34
N PRO A 7 -7.93 3.62 59.62
CA PRO A 7 -7.05 3.14 58.58
C PRO A 7 -7.72 1.93 57.92
N LEU A 8 -8.06 2.06 56.63
CA LEU A 8 -8.45 0.94 55.78
C LEU A 8 -7.32 -0.10 55.83
N ARG A 9 -7.49 -1.14 56.65
CA ARG A 9 -6.62 -2.32 56.63
C ARG A 9 -6.61 -2.85 55.21
N ARG A 10 -5.44 -2.82 54.55
CA ARG A 10 -5.18 -3.56 53.31
C ARG A 10 -5.46 -5.03 53.61
N ARG A 11 -6.67 -5.50 53.30
CA ARG A 11 -6.95 -6.94 53.17
C ARG A 11 -6.01 -7.44 52.08
N GLN A 12 -5.00 -8.21 52.47
CA GLN A 12 -4.25 -9.03 51.53
C GLN A 12 -5.25 -9.98 50.90
N LEU A 13 -5.64 -9.69 49.66
CA LEU A 13 -6.45 -10.60 48.87
C LEU A 13 -5.57 -11.81 48.54
N PRO A 14 -6.06 -13.05 48.77
CA PRO A 14 -5.35 -14.23 48.31
C PRO A 14 -5.11 -14.15 46.80
N PRO A 15 -4.04 -14.77 46.26
CA PRO A 15 -3.79 -14.82 44.82
C PRO A 15 -5.04 -15.37 44.15
N ALA A 16 -5.74 -14.51 43.42
CA ALA A 16 -6.95 -14.90 42.73
C ALA A 16 -6.52 -15.58 41.43
N VAL A 17 -7.00 -16.80 41.22
CA VAL A 17 -6.93 -17.47 39.91
C VAL A 17 -7.50 -16.50 38.87
N PRO A 18 -6.81 -16.29 37.72
CA PRO A 18 -7.31 -15.38 36.69
C PRO A 18 -8.73 -15.80 36.28
N PRO A 19 -9.65 -14.83 36.09
CA PRO A 19 -11.03 -15.14 35.80
C PRO A 19 -11.10 -15.98 34.51
N PRO A 20 -11.71 -17.18 34.54
CA PRO A 20 -11.95 -17.95 33.33
C PRO A 20 -13.01 -17.24 32.47
N GLY A 21 -12.85 -17.28 31.16
CA GLY A 21 -13.86 -16.84 30.21
C GLY A 21 -13.40 -15.80 29.18
N PRO A 22 -14.36 -15.26 28.42
CA PRO A 22 -14.10 -14.27 27.38
C PRO A 22 -13.46 -12.99 27.92
N LEU A 23 -12.68 -12.34 27.08
CA LEU A 23 -11.83 -11.22 27.46
C LEU A 23 -12.63 -10.00 27.95
N ASP A 24 -13.72 -9.66 27.26
CA ASP A 24 -14.66 -8.57 27.61
C ASP A 24 -15.26 -8.76 29.00
N VAL A 25 -15.59 -10.00 29.37
CA VAL A 25 -16.11 -10.36 30.69
C VAL A 25 -14.99 -10.25 31.74
N ALA A 26 -13.81 -10.79 31.45
CA ALA A 26 -12.68 -10.77 32.37
C ALA A 26 -12.24 -9.35 32.75
N VAL A 27 -12.13 -8.44 31.76
CA VAL A 27 -11.77 -7.03 31.99
C VAL A 27 -12.87 -6.30 32.76
N SER A 28 -14.14 -6.56 32.45
CA SER A 28 -15.27 -5.96 33.17
C SER A 28 -15.31 -6.40 34.64
N LEU A 29 -15.06 -7.68 34.93
CA LEU A 29 -14.96 -8.20 36.30
C LEU A 29 -13.77 -7.59 37.05
N LEU A 30 -12.64 -7.39 36.37
CA LEU A 30 -11.47 -6.73 36.95
C LEU A 30 -11.79 -5.28 37.36
N LEU A 31 -12.45 -4.52 36.48
CA LEU A 31 -12.89 -3.14 36.77
C LEU A 31 -13.86 -3.10 37.95
N HIS A 32 -14.85 -3.99 37.97
CA HIS A 32 -15.82 -4.09 39.05
C HIS A 32 -15.14 -4.43 40.39
N ARG A 33 -14.16 -5.34 40.37
CA ARG A 33 -13.37 -5.72 41.54
C ARG A 33 -12.46 -4.58 42.03
N ALA A 34 -11.89 -3.80 41.12
CA ALA A 34 -11.03 -2.67 41.46
C ALA A 34 -11.81 -1.51 42.10
N PHE A 35 -13.07 -1.31 41.65
CA PHE A 35 -13.90 -0.17 42.01
C PHE A 35 -15.33 -0.59 42.35
N PRO A 36 -15.54 -1.39 43.40
CA PRO A 36 -16.88 -1.84 43.78
C PRO A 36 -17.76 -0.63 44.10
N PHE A 37 -18.94 -0.57 43.49
CA PHE A 37 -19.94 0.49 43.66
C PHE A 37 -19.51 1.90 43.21
N ASN A 38 -18.39 2.05 42.48
CA ASN A 38 -17.97 3.33 41.92
C ASN A 38 -18.10 3.30 40.39
N GLU A 39 -19.34 3.46 39.91
CA GLU A 39 -19.68 3.43 38.49
C GLU A 39 -18.97 4.52 37.69
N THR A 40 -18.76 5.70 38.29
CA THR A 40 -18.02 6.79 37.64
C THR A 40 -16.58 6.41 37.34
N ALA A 41 -15.88 5.78 38.30
CA ALA A 41 -14.52 5.30 38.08
C ALA A 41 -14.47 4.17 37.04
N GLN A 42 -15.45 3.26 37.06
CA GLN A 42 -15.55 2.19 36.06
C GLN A 42 -15.77 2.75 34.66
N ALA A 43 -16.75 3.63 34.47
CA ALA A 43 -17.05 4.26 33.18
C ALA A 43 -15.88 5.10 32.65
N LEU A 44 -15.22 5.87 33.54
CA LEU A 44 -14.04 6.65 33.18
C LEU A 44 -12.90 5.76 32.68
N LEU A 45 -12.61 4.66 33.40
CA LEU A 45 -11.57 3.74 32.99
C LEU A 45 -11.96 2.97 31.73
N GLN A 46 -13.21 2.51 31.58
CA GLN A 46 -13.67 1.88 30.33
C GLN A 46 -13.42 2.81 29.13
N ARG A 47 -13.79 4.09 29.24
CA ARG A 47 -13.52 5.09 28.20
C ARG A 47 -12.02 5.27 27.94
N ARG A 48 -11.23 5.39 28.99
CA ARG A 48 -9.77 5.56 28.90
C ARG A 48 -9.09 4.39 28.19
N LEU A 49 -9.56 3.18 28.47
CA LEU A 49 -9.10 1.93 27.85
C LEU A 49 -9.62 1.76 26.41
N GLY A 50 -10.61 2.55 25.99
CA GLY A 50 -11.38 2.29 24.77
C GLY A 50 -12.22 1.01 24.84
N TRP A 51 -12.48 0.50 26.05
CA TRP A 51 -13.02 -0.85 26.20
C TRP A 51 -14.53 -0.96 25.94
N PRO A 52 -15.00 -1.96 25.18
CA PRO A 52 -14.23 -2.88 24.31
C PRO A 52 -13.98 -2.34 22.88
N VAL A 53 -14.79 -1.40 22.40
CA VAL A 53 -14.96 -1.11 20.96
C VAL A 53 -14.22 0.12 20.42
N SER A 54 -13.68 0.97 21.28
CA SER A 54 -13.06 2.23 20.87
C SER A 54 -11.54 2.17 21.01
N MET A 55 -10.82 3.13 20.43
CA MET A 55 -9.40 3.27 20.73
C MET A 55 -9.17 3.79 22.16
N PRO A 56 -8.09 3.37 22.83
CA PRO A 56 -7.69 3.98 24.09
C PRO A 56 -7.33 5.46 23.87
N CYS A 57 -7.84 6.34 24.72
CA CYS A 57 -7.51 7.78 24.69
C CYS A 57 -6.45 8.13 25.74
N THR A 58 -5.90 9.33 25.70
CA THR A 58 -4.95 9.78 26.73
C THR A 58 -5.62 10.03 28.08
N GLN A 59 -4.84 10.03 29.17
CA GLN A 59 -5.34 10.40 30.50
C GLN A 59 -5.97 11.80 30.52
N THR A 60 -5.38 12.75 29.78
CA THR A 60 -5.86 14.12 29.68
C THR A 60 -7.23 14.19 29.01
N GLU A 61 -7.42 13.47 27.90
CA GLU A 61 -8.70 13.41 27.19
C GLU A 61 -9.79 12.74 28.05
N ALA A 62 -9.46 11.63 28.73
CA ALA A 62 -10.37 10.97 29.65
C ALA A 62 -10.77 11.89 30.82
N ALA A 63 -9.80 12.60 31.39
CA ALA A 63 -10.01 13.52 32.50
C ALA A 63 -10.90 14.70 32.10
N ALA A 64 -10.60 15.33 30.96
CA ALA A 64 -11.37 16.44 30.41
C ALA A 64 -12.82 16.03 30.13
N ALA A 65 -13.03 14.87 29.51
CA ALA A 65 -14.36 14.37 29.19
C ALA A 65 -15.22 14.06 30.42
N ALA A 66 -14.61 13.71 31.55
CA ALA A 66 -15.30 13.38 32.80
C ALA A 66 -15.31 14.54 33.83
N GLY A 67 -14.71 15.69 33.51
CA GLY A 67 -14.63 16.82 34.43
C GLY A 67 -13.74 16.56 35.66
N VAL A 68 -12.71 15.73 35.53
CA VAL A 68 -11.77 15.40 36.63
C VAL A 68 -10.34 15.77 36.27
N THR A 69 -9.40 15.62 37.22
CA THR A 69 -7.98 15.89 36.96
C THR A 69 -7.27 14.69 36.36
N GLN A 70 -6.22 14.93 35.57
CA GLN A 70 -5.36 13.88 35.02
C GLN A 70 -4.75 12.99 36.12
N GLN A 71 -4.34 13.60 37.24
CA GLN A 71 -3.79 12.87 38.40
C GLN A 71 -4.78 11.89 39.01
N TRP A 72 -6.08 12.22 39.01
CA TRP A 72 -7.12 11.31 39.46
C TRP A 72 -7.20 10.07 38.56
N VAL A 73 -7.20 10.28 37.23
CA VAL A 73 -7.19 9.17 36.25
C VAL A 73 -5.95 8.29 36.42
N ALA A 74 -4.78 8.89 36.56
CA ALA A 74 -3.53 8.16 36.78
C ALA A 74 -3.57 7.29 38.05
N ARG A 75 -4.18 7.79 39.14
CA ARG A 75 -4.35 7.03 40.38
C ARG A 75 -5.29 5.83 40.20
N LEU A 76 -6.39 6.01 39.46
CA LEU A 76 -7.32 4.93 39.14
C LEU A 76 -6.64 3.86 38.27
N GLU A 77 -5.90 4.26 37.24
CA GLU A 77 -5.12 3.34 36.39
C GLU A 77 -4.07 2.56 37.21
N GLN A 78 -3.36 3.23 38.12
CA GLN A 78 -2.36 2.57 38.98
C GLN A 78 -3.01 1.54 39.90
N GLN A 79 -4.17 1.84 40.47
CA GLN A 79 -4.93 0.91 41.30
C GLN A 79 -5.40 -0.31 40.48
N LEU A 80 -5.93 -0.08 39.26
CA LEU A 80 -6.34 -1.15 38.36
C LEU A 80 -5.16 -2.03 37.94
N SER A 81 -4.04 -1.43 37.51
CA SER A 81 -2.82 -2.15 37.08
C SER A 81 -2.21 -2.96 38.23
N THR A 82 -2.18 -2.42 39.46
CA THR A 82 -1.71 -3.16 40.64
C THR A 82 -2.57 -4.40 40.90
N LEU A 83 -3.89 -4.27 40.80
CA LEU A 83 -4.80 -5.42 40.94
C LEU A 83 -4.59 -6.42 39.79
N ALA A 84 -4.54 -5.94 38.54
CA ALA A 84 -4.34 -6.77 37.35
C ALA A 84 -3.08 -7.64 37.45
N ARG A 85 -1.95 -7.04 37.85
CA ARG A 85 -0.69 -7.75 38.07
C ARG A 85 -0.75 -8.78 39.22
N THR A 86 -1.58 -8.53 40.21
CA THR A 86 -1.77 -9.46 41.35
C THR A 86 -2.63 -10.67 40.96
N VAL A 87 -3.65 -10.47 40.12
CA VAL A 87 -4.55 -11.53 39.62
C VAL A 87 -3.91 -12.31 38.45
N GLY A 88 -3.05 -11.65 37.68
CA GLY A 88 -2.46 -12.22 36.47
C GLY A 88 -3.38 -12.10 35.25
N PRO A 89 -2.82 -12.26 34.03
CA PRO A 89 -3.58 -12.17 32.79
C PRO A 89 -4.58 -13.32 32.66
N PRO A 90 -5.81 -13.07 32.17
CA PRO A 90 -6.71 -14.14 31.77
C PRO A 90 -6.14 -14.89 30.56
N VAL A 91 -6.36 -16.20 30.49
CA VAL A 91 -5.85 -17.06 29.39
C VAL A 91 -6.34 -16.55 28.03
N SER A 92 -7.57 -16.04 27.96
CA SER A 92 -8.14 -15.43 26.76
C SER A 92 -7.38 -14.20 26.27
N LEU A 93 -6.77 -13.41 27.16
CA LEU A 93 -5.92 -12.27 26.78
C LEU A 93 -4.64 -12.76 26.10
N THR A 94 -3.95 -13.72 26.72
CA THR A 94 -2.73 -14.28 26.15
C THR A 94 -3.00 -14.97 24.82
N ALA A 95 -4.08 -15.73 24.72
CA ALA A 95 -4.50 -16.37 23.48
C ALA A 95 -4.88 -15.34 22.39
N ALA A 96 -5.56 -14.25 22.74
CA ALA A 96 -5.93 -13.19 21.80
C ALA A 96 -4.69 -12.45 21.26
N VAL A 97 -3.74 -12.14 22.14
CA VAL A 97 -2.48 -11.51 21.75
C VAL A 97 -1.68 -12.43 20.83
N GLN A 98 -1.57 -13.71 21.17
CA GLN A 98 -0.85 -14.69 20.35
C GLN A 98 -1.51 -14.88 18.99
N LEU A 99 -2.85 -14.98 18.94
CA LEU A 99 -3.61 -15.16 17.71
C LEU A 99 -3.38 -14.02 16.70
N LEU A 100 -3.31 -12.78 17.17
CA LEU A 100 -3.02 -11.63 16.31
C LEU A 100 -1.54 -11.47 15.98
N ALA A 101 -0.64 -11.95 16.85
CA ALA A 101 0.81 -11.93 16.61
C ALA A 101 1.27 -12.97 15.58
N ASP A 102 0.63 -14.14 15.55
CA ASP A 102 0.95 -15.23 14.62
C ASP A 102 0.17 -15.12 13.28
N GLY A 103 -0.78 -14.20 13.21
CA GLY A 103 -1.67 -14.04 12.07
C GLY A 103 -1.07 -13.26 10.89
N GLU A 104 -1.91 -12.98 9.91
CA GLU A 104 -1.60 -12.05 8.82
C GLU A 104 -1.90 -10.59 9.25
N THR A 105 -1.55 -9.63 8.41
CA THR A 105 -1.99 -8.24 8.60
C THR A 105 -3.50 -8.14 8.39
N LEU A 106 -4.22 -7.58 9.35
CA LEU A 106 -5.68 -7.48 9.34
C LEU A 106 -6.14 -6.04 9.56
N SER A 107 -7.29 -5.65 9.01
CA SER A 107 -8.01 -4.47 9.50
C SER A 107 -8.48 -4.66 10.95
N SER A 108 -8.75 -3.55 11.64
CA SER A 108 -9.27 -3.61 13.01
C SER A 108 -10.60 -4.36 13.12
N GLN A 109 -11.44 -4.28 12.08
CA GLN A 109 -12.71 -5.03 12.00
C GLN A 109 -12.48 -6.53 11.79
N GLU A 110 -11.54 -6.91 10.92
CA GLU A 110 -11.18 -8.32 10.70
C GLU A 110 -10.53 -8.94 11.93
N ALA A 111 -9.64 -8.20 12.61
CA ALA A 111 -9.05 -8.62 13.87
C ALA A 111 -10.12 -8.83 14.96
N ALA A 112 -11.06 -7.89 15.13
CA ALA A 112 -12.17 -8.05 16.05
C ALA A 112 -13.05 -9.28 15.71
N SER A 113 -13.32 -9.49 14.41
CA SER A 113 -14.07 -10.65 13.91
C SER A 113 -13.33 -11.96 14.19
N THR A 114 -12.01 -11.97 14.04
CA THR A 114 -11.15 -13.13 14.32
C THR A 114 -11.20 -13.50 15.80
N LEU A 115 -11.17 -12.52 16.71
CA LEU A 115 -11.31 -12.75 18.15
C LEU A 115 -12.68 -13.32 18.54
N LEU A 116 -13.75 -12.85 17.88
CA LEU A 116 -15.12 -13.37 18.07
C LEU A 116 -15.23 -14.83 17.58
N GLN A 117 -14.71 -15.12 16.38
CA GLN A 117 -14.74 -16.47 15.80
C GLN A 117 -13.96 -17.47 16.66
N ALA A 118 -12.83 -17.05 17.22
CA ALA A 118 -12.03 -17.85 18.15
C ALA A 118 -12.67 -17.99 19.55
N ARG A 119 -13.84 -17.37 19.80
CA ARG A 119 -14.54 -17.34 21.09
C ARG A 119 -13.70 -16.77 22.23
N LEU A 120 -12.74 -15.89 21.91
CA LEU A 120 -11.90 -15.20 22.88
C LEU A 120 -12.58 -13.94 23.43
N ALA A 121 -13.59 -13.45 22.73
CA ALA A 121 -14.44 -12.32 23.12
C ALA A 121 -15.91 -12.62 22.79
N THR A 122 -16.84 -11.97 23.50
CA THR A 122 -18.28 -11.99 23.17
C THR A 122 -18.74 -10.75 22.40
N THR A 123 -17.96 -9.67 22.47
CA THR A 123 -18.19 -8.42 21.74
C THR A 123 -16.97 -8.07 20.89
N PRO A 124 -17.12 -7.27 19.81
CA PRO A 124 -15.97 -6.78 19.07
C PRO A 124 -15.00 -6.04 19.99
N ILE A 125 -13.70 -6.36 19.92
CA ILE A 125 -12.65 -5.70 20.69
C ILE A 125 -11.72 -4.98 19.74
N HIS A 126 -11.50 -3.69 19.99
CA HIS A 126 -10.56 -2.90 19.20
C HIS A 126 -9.12 -3.36 19.49
N PRO A 127 -8.30 -3.67 18.47
CA PRO A 127 -6.95 -4.21 18.68
C PRO A 127 -6.01 -3.32 19.49
N ALA A 128 -6.10 -1.98 19.32
CA ALA A 128 -5.35 -1.03 20.13
C ALA A 128 -5.71 -1.11 21.63
N SER A 129 -6.98 -1.35 21.98
CA SER A 129 -7.40 -1.56 23.37
C SER A 129 -6.91 -2.88 23.94
N LEU A 130 -6.98 -3.95 23.14
CA LEU A 130 -6.40 -5.25 23.50
C LEU A 130 -4.91 -5.12 23.83
N ARG A 131 -4.15 -4.47 22.94
CA ARG A 131 -2.72 -4.20 23.14
C ARG A 131 -2.48 -3.38 24.40
N TRP A 132 -3.22 -2.28 24.58
CA TRP A 132 -3.05 -1.42 25.75
C TRP A 132 -3.28 -2.19 27.04
N VAL A 133 -4.37 -2.97 27.12
CA VAL A 133 -4.71 -3.80 28.28
C VAL A 133 -3.62 -4.84 28.54
N ALA A 134 -3.15 -5.54 27.50
CA ALA A 134 -2.08 -6.53 27.60
C ALA A 134 -0.80 -5.92 28.19
N GLU A 135 -0.28 -4.86 27.60
CA GLU A 135 1.00 -4.25 27.98
C GLU A 135 0.90 -3.51 29.31
N HIS A 136 -0.12 -2.67 29.51
CA HIS A 136 -0.15 -1.70 30.60
C HIS A 136 -0.81 -2.23 31.88
N LEU A 137 -1.86 -3.06 31.76
CA LEU A 137 -2.50 -3.67 32.92
C LEU A 137 -1.79 -4.94 33.35
N PHE A 138 -1.52 -5.84 32.41
CA PHE A 138 -1.04 -7.17 32.73
C PHE A 138 0.46 -7.39 32.49
N GLY A 139 1.14 -6.49 31.78
CA GLY A 139 2.56 -6.66 31.45
C GLY A 139 2.83 -7.82 30.50
N VAL A 140 1.84 -8.20 29.68
CA VAL A 140 1.96 -9.26 28.67
C VAL A 140 2.61 -8.66 27.42
N PRO A 141 3.73 -9.21 26.94
CA PRO A 141 4.33 -8.80 25.66
C PRO A 141 3.35 -9.00 24.51
N VAL A 142 3.21 -8.00 23.65
CA VAL A 142 2.34 -8.03 22.47
C VAL A 142 3.22 -8.13 21.23
N GLY A 143 3.03 -9.17 20.43
CA GLY A 143 3.81 -9.42 19.19
C GLY A 143 3.20 -8.79 17.94
N PHE A 144 2.41 -7.74 18.09
CA PHE A 144 1.82 -6.99 16.98
C PHE A 144 1.74 -5.50 17.31
N THR A 145 1.66 -4.69 16.27
CA THR A 145 1.42 -3.25 16.36
C THR A 145 0.18 -2.84 15.59
N THR A 146 -0.35 -1.65 15.89
CA THR A 146 -1.43 -1.02 15.13
C THR A 146 -0.87 0.13 14.31
N MET A 147 -1.19 0.20 13.03
CA MET A 147 -0.75 1.23 12.09
C MET A 147 -1.93 1.85 11.36
N GLY A 148 -1.91 3.16 11.14
CA GLY A 148 -3.01 3.90 10.52
C GLY A 148 -3.45 5.08 11.39
N SER A 149 -4.58 5.69 11.02
CA SER A 149 -5.14 6.85 11.72
C SER A 149 -6.65 6.76 11.82
N GLY A 150 -7.21 7.22 12.94
CA GLY A 150 -8.65 7.13 13.16
C GLY A 150 -9.11 5.67 13.26
N GLU A 151 -10.26 5.37 12.66
CA GLU A 151 -10.87 4.02 12.67
C GLU A 151 -10.23 3.07 11.63
N GLU A 152 -9.50 3.61 10.66
CA GLU A 152 -8.78 2.84 9.65
C GLU A 152 -7.40 2.43 10.18
N GLN A 153 -7.40 1.47 11.10
CA GLN A 153 -6.18 0.87 11.64
C GLN A 153 -6.00 -0.56 11.17
N LEU A 154 -4.77 -0.89 10.82
CA LEU A 154 -4.29 -2.24 10.54
C LEU A 154 -3.55 -2.79 11.75
N VAL A 155 -3.78 -4.07 12.03
CA VAL A 155 -3.03 -4.90 12.95
C VAL A 155 -1.91 -5.55 12.16
N VAL A 156 -0.67 -5.25 12.52
CA VAL A 156 0.54 -5.72 11.83
C VAL A 156 1.36 -6.55 12.80
N PRO A 157 1.56 -7.85 12.55
CA PRO A 157 2.52 -8.66 13.30
C PRO A 157 3.90 -7.99 13.36
N ASP A 158 4.59 -8.05 14.51
CA ASP A 158 5.88 -7.37 14.68
C ASP A 158 6.95 -7.89 13.70
N ALA A 159 6.86 -9.16 13.30
CA ALA A 159 7.71 -9.76 12.27
C ALA A 159 7.56 -9.06 10.90
N LEU A 160 6.39 -8.51 10.60
CA LEU A 160 6.09 -7.79 9.36
C LEU A 160 6.27 -6.27 9.48
N ARG A 161 6.52 -5.75 10.68
CA ARG A 161 6.59 -4.30 10.93
C ARG A 161 7.62 -3.59 10.06
N GLN A 162 8.87 -4.07 10.05
CA GLN A 162 9.93 -3.45 9.24
C GLN A 162 9.63 -3.50 7.73
N PRO A 163 9.22 -4.65 7.14
CA PRO A 163 8.72 -4.71 5.78
C PRO A 163 7.62 -3.66 5.50
N VAL A 164 6.59 -3.63 6.34
CA VAL A 164 5.44 -2.74 6.22
C VAL A 164 5.85 -1.26 6.27
N GLU A 165 6.72 -0.85 7.21
CA GLU A 165 7.21 0.53 7.32
C GLU A 165 8.04 0.96 6.09
N ARG A 166 8.71 0.01 5.42
CA ARG A 166 9.48 0.28 4.19
C ARG A 166 8.61 0.37 2.95
N LEU A 167 7.39 -0.18 2.98
CA LEU A 167 6.54 -0.35 1.82
C LEU A 167 6.25 0.98 1.07
N PRO A 168 5.91 2.10 1.74
CA PRO A 168 5.71 3.38 1.04
C PRO A 168 6.98 3.91 0.37
N VAL A 169 8.15 3.69 0.98
CA VAL A 169 9.44 4.14 0.43
C VAL A 169 9.77 3.35 -0.83
N VAL A 170 9.60 2.03 -0.78
CA VAL A 170 9.82 1.14 -1.93
C VAL A 170 8.81 1.44 -3.04
N ALA A 171 7.54 1.62 -2.71
CA ALA A 171 6.50 2.00 -3.66
C ALA A 171 6.82 3.33 -4.36
N LYS A 172 7.22 4.37 -3.60
CA LYS A 172 7.65 5.66 -4.18
C LYS A 172 8.88 5.50 -5.08
N ALA A 173 9.87 4.71 -4.67
CA ALA A 173 11.07 4.47 -5.48
C ALA A 173 10.75 3.75 -6.80
N MET A 174 9.91 2.71 -6.73
CA MET A 174 9.44 1.98 -7.92
C MET A 174 8.61 2.88 -8.83
N ALA A 175 7.65 3.61 -8.28
CA ALA A 175 6.82 4.54 -9.04
C ALA A 175 7.66 5.65 -9.69
N ARG A 176 8.69 6.20 -9.02
CA ARG A 176 9.59 7.19 -9.62
C ARG A 176 10.43 6.60 -10.76
N ARG A 177 10.89 5.37 -10.61
CA ARG A 177 11.72 4.69 -11.62
C ARG A 177 10.90 4.29 -12.84
N TYR A 178 9.77 3.65 -12.62
CA TYR A 178 8.98 3.01 -13.69
C TYR A 178 7.77 3.85 -14.11
N GLY A 179 7.34 4.83 -13.32
CA GLY A 179 6.11 5.60 -13.50
C GLY A 179 4.91 5.02 -12.75
N ILE A 180 5.03 3.79 -12.26
CA ILE A 180 3.99 2.88 -11.79
C ILE A 180 4.61 1.82 -10.85
N ALA A 181 3.82 1.26 -9.94
CA ALA A 181 4.19 0.09 -9.14
C ALA A 181 3.00 -0.89 -9.11
N GLY A 182 3.25 -2.14 -9.48
CA GLY A 182 2.25 -3.20 -9.33
C GLY A 182 2.25 -3.73 -7.89
N LEU A 183 1.07 -3.99 -7.34
CA LEU A 183 0.89 -4.39 -5.94
C LEU A 183 1.61 -5.71 -5.63
N GLY A 184 1.36 -6.78 -6.37
CA GLY A 184 2.08 -8.05 -6.19
C GLY A 184 3.61 -7.91 -6.30
N GLN A 185 4.12 -7.08 -7.23
CA GLN A 185 5.56 -6.83 -7.35
C GLN A 185 6.12 -6.12 -6.11
N LEU A 186 5.37 -5.15 -5.58
CA LEU A 186 5.75 -4.44 -4.37
C LEU A 186 5.69 -5.36 -3.15
N ALA A 187 4.66 -6.19 -3.05
CA ALA A 187 4.48 -7.20 -2.01
C ALA A 187 5.66 -8.18 -2.00
N ASP A 188 6.04 -8.70 -3.18
CA ASP A 188 7.20 -9.58 -3.37
C ASP A 188 8.53 -8.89 -2.98
N GLU A 189 8.74 -7.65 -3.43
CA GLU A 189 9.97 -6.87 -3.17
C GLU A 189 10.16 -6.56 -1.67
N VAL A 190 9.05 -6.33 -0.96
CA VAL A 190 9.04 -5.98 0.46
C VAL A 190 8.98 -7.23 1.34
N GLY A 191 8.46 -8.35 0.83
CA GLY A 191 8.25 -9.59 1.58
C GLY A 191 7.01 -9.56 2.46
N VAL A 192 5.90 -9.00 1.96
CA VAL A 192 4.60 -8.95 2.67
C VAL A 192 3.50 -9.55 1.80
N PRO A 193 2.39 -10.04 2.39
CA PRO A 193 1.22 -10.44 1.62
C PRO A 193 0.66 -9.29 0.76
N GLU A 194 0.13 -9.63 -0.42
CA GLU A 194 -0.43 -8.65 -1.35
C GLU A 194 -1.60 -7.86 -0.76
N THR A 195 -2.46 -8.53 0.01
CA THR A 195 -3.58 -7.94 0.75
C THR A 195 -3.12 -6.90 1.78
N ALA A 196 -2.05 -7.22 2.52
CA ALA A 196 -1.44 -6.32 3.49
C ALA A 196 -0.87 -5.07 2.80
N ALA A 197 -0.13 -5.26 1.71
CA ALA A 197 0.40 -4.17 0.91
C ALA A 197 -0.72 -3.25 0.38
N ALA A 198 -1.86 -3.82 -0.04
CA ALA A 198 -2.98 -3.05 -0.58
C ALA A 198 -3.56 -2.14 0.49
N ALA A 199 -3.90 -2.72 1.64
CA ALA A 199 -4.50 -2.00 2.75
C ALA A 199 -3.58 -0.88 3.26
N LEU A 200 -2.28 -1.15 3.39
CA LEU A 200 -1.29 -0.16 3.82
C LEU A 200 -1.16 1.02 2.87
N LEU A 201 -1.14 0.76 1.56
CA LEU A 201 -1.04 1.83 0.58
C LEU A 201 -2.30 2.69 0.54
N GLN A 202 -3.48 2.11 0.75
CA GLN A 202 -4.74 2.85 0.84
C GLN A 202 -4.69 3.86 2.01
N LEU A 203 -4.16 3.45 3.18
CA LEU A 203 -4.00 4.33 4.33
C LEU A 203 -3.02 5.48 4.10
N HIS A 204 -2.02 5.29 3.24
CA HIS A 204 -0.97 6.28 3.06
C HIS A 204 -1.40 7.51 2.26
N GLY A 205 -2.53 7.46 1.52
CA GLY A 205 -3.15 8.60 0.81
C GLY A 205 -2.32 9.23 -0.33
N ASP A 206 -1.00 9.03 -0.32
CA ASP A 206 0.00 9.56 -1.23
C ASP A 206 0.07 8.82 -2.56
N PHE A 207 -0.70 7.75 -2.73
CA PHE A 207 -0.69 6.93 -3.93
C PHE A 207 -2.08 6.88 -4.56
N GLY A 208 -2.17 7.25 -5.83
CA GLY A 208 -3.38 7.02 -6.62
C GLY A 208 -3.44 5.55 -7.03
N VAL A 209 -4.59 4.92 -6.81
CA VAL A 209 -4.89 3.59 -7.35
C VAL A 209 -5.39 3.75 -8.78
N GLU A 210 -4.77 3.04 -9.73
CA GLU A 210 -5.13 3.03 -11.15
C GLU A 210 -5.61 1.61 -11.53
N GLY A 211 -6.91 1.34 -11.41
CA GLY A 211 -7.48 -0.01 -11.53
C GLY A 211 -7.44 -0.77 -10.21
N ASP A 212 -7.25 -2.09 -10.24
CA ASP A 212 -7.35 -2.91 -9.01
C ASP A 212 -6.01 -3.00 -8.23
N ASP A 213 -4.87 -3.05 -8.94
CA ASP A 213 -3.58 -3.45 -8.33
C ASP A 213 -2.39 -2.52 -8.67
N TRP A 214 -2.64 -1.33 -9.23
CA TRP A 214 -1.59 -0.43 -9.69
C TRP A 214 -1.58 0.88 -8.94
N TRP A 215 -0.38 1.27 -8.52
CA TRP A 215 -0.17 2.44 -7.71
C TRP A 215 0.74 3.44 -8.43
N ARG A 216 0.33 4.70 -8.40
CA ARG A 216 1.10 5.81 -8.97
C ARG A 216 1.43 6.81 -7.88
N ALA A 217 2.69 7.22 -7.81
CA ALA A 217 3.08 8.40 -7.07
C ALA A 217 2.70 9.66 -7.87
N PRO A 218 2.04 10.66 -7.27
CA PRO A 218 1.54 11.85 -7.96
C PRO A 218 2.63 12.59 -8.76
N ASP A 219 3.87 12.57 -8.26
CA ASP A 219 5.01 13.29 -8.86
C ASP A 219 5.84 12.47 -9.88
N ALA A 220 5.39 11.28 -10.30
CA ALA A 220 6.19 10.36 -11.12
C ALA A 220 6.31 10.71 -12.62
N SER A 221 6.36 12.01 -12.98
CA SER A 221 6.40 12.48 -14.38
C SER A 221 7.66 12.07 -15.17
N GLY A 222 8.71 11.60 -14.48
CA GLY A 222 9.98 11.20 -15.08
C GLY A 222 10.20 9.69 -15.27
N GLY A 223 9.22 8.85 -14.94
CA GLY A 223 9.37 7.39 -14.98
C GLY A 223 9.52 6.81 -16.39
N GLN A 224 9.99 5.56 -16.47
CA GLN A 224 10.17 4.85 -17.74
C GLN A 224 8.88 4.71 -18.55
N LEU A 225 7.74 4.40 -17.91
CA LEU A 225 6.44 4.29 -18.56
C LEU A 225 6.03 5.60 -19.26
N PRO A 226 5.94 6.76 -18.56
CA PRO A 226 5.61 8.02 -19.22
C PRO A 226 6.55 8.36 -20.37
N ARG A 227 7.86 8.13 -20.20
CA ARG A 227 8.86 8.37 -21.26
C ARG A 227 8.68 7.44 -22.47
N ALA A 228 8.43 6.15 -22.24
CA ALA A 228 8.21 5.18 -23.31
C ALA A 228 6.92 5.47 -24.08
N LEU A 229 5.83 5.79 -23.37
CA LEU A 229 4.57 6.22 -23.97
C LEU A 229 4.75 7.51 -24.78
N ALA A 230 5.47 8.50 -24.25
CA ALA A 230 5.75 9.74 -24.98
C ALA A 230 6.57 9.49 -26.25
N ARG A 231 7.57 8.59 -26.21
CA ARG A 231 8.35 8.18 -27.40
C ARG A 231 7.48 7.55 -28.48
N MET A 232 6.63 6.62 -28.08
CA MET A 232 5.73 5.90 -28.99
C MET A 232 4.66 6.82 -29.59
N LEU A 233 4.05 7.69 -28.77
CA LEU A 233 3.00 8.60 -29.24
C LEU A 233 3.56 9.82 -29.99
N ALA A 234 4.87 10.11 -29.87
CA ALA A 234 5.53 11.15 -30.65
C ALA A 234 5.61 10.83 -32.15
N VAL A 235 5.49 9.57 -32.57
CA VAL A 235 5.49 9.17 -33.99
C VAL A 235 4.10 9.04 -34.60
N GLY A 236 3.05 9.26 -33.81
CA GLY A 236 1.66 9.28 -34.25
C GLY A 236 0.73 8.50 -33.32
N PRO A 237 -0.58 8.45 -33.66
CA PRO A 237 -1.56 7.66 -32.93
C PRO A 237 -1.19 6.17 -32.91
N GLN A 238 -1.52 5.45 -31.84
CA GLN A 238 -1.26 4.01 -31.71
C GLN A 238 -2.43 3.28 -31.08
N THR A 239 -2.52 1.97 -31.29
CA THR A 239 -3.46 1.12 -30.54
C THR A 239 -2.94 0.84 -29.13
N LEU A 240 -3.82 0.53 -28.17
CA LEU A 240 -3.38 0.05 -26.86
C LEU A 240 -2.56 -1.24 -26.97
N GLY A 241 -2.84 -2.07 -27.97
CA GLY A 241 -2.04 -3.27 -28.28
C GLY A 241 -0.59 -2.92 -28.64
N ASP A 242 -0.39 -2.00 -29.59
CA ASP A 242 0.95 -1.57 -30.02
C ASP A 242 1.73 -0.91 -28.89
N LEU A 243 1.05 -0.09 -28.07
CA LEU A 243 1.67 0.53 -26.89
C LEU A 243 2.11 -0.54 -25.89
N ARG A 244 1.29 -1.54 -25.60
CA ARG A 244 1.66 -2.63 -24.69
C ARG A 244 2.85 -3.43 -25.21
N GLU A 245 2.90 -3.74 -26.51
CA GLU A 245 4.06 -4.42 -27.10
C GLU A 245 5.34 -3.59 -27.00
N GLY A 246 5.27 -2.28 -27.30
CA GLY A 246 6.42 -1.39 -27.17
C GLY A 246 6.87 -1.24 -25.72
N LEU A 247 5.94 -1.20 -24.76
CA LEU A 247 6.26 -1.24 -23.33
C LEU A 247 6.91 -2.56 -22.93
N ALA A 248 6.46 -3.70 -23.47
CA ALA A 248 7.08 -4.99 -23.19
C ALA A 248 8.56 -5.00 -23.57
N ILE A 249 8.95 -4.36 -24.67
CA ILE A 249 10.35 -4.20 -25.08
C ILE A 249 11.14 -3.39 -24.04
N VAL A 250 10.59 -2.26 -23.59
CA VAL A 250 11.25 -1.37 -22.62
C VAL A 250 11.39 -2.04 -21.26
N LEU A 251 10.36 -2.75 -20.82
CA LEU A 251 10.29 -3.35 -19.49
C LEU A 251 10.96 -4.73 -19.42
N ARG A 252 11.26 -5.39 -20.55
CA ARG A 252 11.86 -6.73 -20.60
C ARG A 252 13.14 -6.89 -19.77
N TYR A 253 13.93 -5.83 -19.61
CA TYR A 253 15.20 -5.85 -18.88
C TYR A 253 15.07 -5.42 -17.43
N HIS A 254 13.86 -5.10 -17.00
CA HIS A 254 13.52 -4.79 -15.63
C HIS A 254 12.77 -5.99 -15.09
N GLN A 255 13.52 -6.94 -14.51
CA GLN A 255 13.00 -8.24 -14.00
C GLN A 255 11.76 -8.12 -13.12
N HIS A 256 11.56 -6.95 -12.53
CA HIS A 256 10.45 -6.69 -11.64
C HIS A 256 9.24 -6.05 -12.35
N ALA A 257 9.41 -5.32 -13.46
CA ALA A 257 8.33 -4.53 -14.04
C ALA A 257 7.28 -5.40 -14.77
N ARG A 258 6.12 -5.61 -14.15
CA ARG A 258 4.97 -6.23 -14.83
C ARG A 258 4.39 -5.30 -15.90
N LEU A 259 4.04 -5.86 -17.05
CA LEU A 259 3.39 -5.12 -18.12
C LEU A 259 1.95 -4.77 -17.71
N PRO A 260 1.48 -3.51 -17.89
CA PRO A 260 0.10 -3.16 -17.55
C PRO A 260 -0.88 -3.99 -18.36
N THR A 261 -2.03 -4.33 -17.77
CA THR A 261 -3.19 -4.83 -18.53
C THR A 261 -3.72 -3.74 -19.47
N ARG A 262 -4.57 -4.11 -20.44
CA ARG A 262 -5.25 -3.14 -21.30
C ARG A 262 -6.07 -2.15 -20.48
N HIS A 263 -6.76 -2.64 -19.46
CA HIS A 263 -7.58 -1.84 -18.57
C HIS A 263 -6.72 -0.82 -17.79
N GLN A 264 -5.65 -1.28 -17.15
CA GLN A 264 -4.72 -0.43 -16.39
C GLN A 264 -4.05 0.64 -17.27
N LEU A 265 -3.56 0.25 -18.46
CA LEU A 265 -2.97 1.22 -19.40
C LEU A 265 -4.00 2.26 -19.86
N THR A 266 -5.25 1.84 -20.07
CA THR A 266 -6.34 2.76 -20.46
C THR A 266 -6.65 3.75 -19.35
N ALA A 267 -6.77 3.30 -18.10
CA ALA A 267 -7.00 4.15 -16.94
C ALA A 267 -5.88 5.19 -16.79
N TYR A 268 -4.62 4.73 -16.81
CA TYR A 268 -3.45 5.59 -16.74
C TYR A 268 -3.41 6.66 -17.87
N LEU A 269 -3.69 6.27 -19.11
CA LEU A 269 -3.66 7.20 -20.24
C LEU A 269 -4.77 8.23 -20.16
N ARG A 270 -5.96 7.85 -19.67
CA ARG A 270 -7.09 8.77 -19.45
C ARG A 270 -6.85 9.74 -18.29
N SER A 271 -6.06 9.35 -17.30
CA SER A 271 -5.67 10.24 -16.19
C SER A 271 -4.61 11.27 -16.58
N GLN A 272 -3.99 11.17 -17.77
CA GLN A 272 -3.06 12.20 -18.26
C GLN A 272 -3.75 13.22 -19.16
N PRO A 273 -3.59 14.53 -18.90
CA PRO A 273 -4.17 15.57 -19.75
C PRO A 273 -3.53 15.65 -21.15
N VAL A 274 -2.34 15.09 -21.33
CA VAL A 274 -1.58 15.14 -22.60
C VAL A 274 -2.02 14.09 -23.62
N TYR A 275 -2.88 13.14 -23.24
CA TYR A 275 -3.32 12.05 -24.09
C TYR A 275 -4.84 12.05 -24.28
N ARG A 276 -5.28 11.58 -25.45
CA ARG A 276 -6.67 11.33 -25.78
C ARG A 276 -6.85 9.86 -26.15
N VAL A 277 -7.79 9.20 -25.50
CA VAL A 277 -8.11 7.78 -25.70
C VAL A 277 -9.51 7.65 -26.30
N GLU A 278 -9.59 7.10 -27.50
CA GLU A 278 -10.83 6.89 -28.27
C GLU A 278 -10.94 5.43 -28.69
N GLY A 279 -11.76 4.65 -27.98
CA GLY A 279 -11.80 3.20 -28.14
C GLY A 279 -10.45 2.57 -27.80
N ASP A 280 -9.86 1.83 -28.75
CA ASP A 280 -8.52 1.21 -28.62
C ASP A 280 -7.39 2.14 -29.10
N VAL A 281 -7.71 3.35 -29.59
CA VAL A 281 -6.75 4.28 -30.18
C VAL A 281 -6.35 5.37 -29.19
N VAL A 282 -5.05 5.63 -29.13
CA VAL A 282 -4.43 6.64 -28.26
C VAL A 282 -3.67 7.64 -29.12
N ARG A 283 -3.84 8.92 -28.84
CA ARG A 283 -3.10 10.01 -29.49
C ARG A 283 -2.67 11.07 -28.48
N ALA A 284 -1.58 11.76 -28.78
CA ALA A 284 -1.22 12.96 -28.03
C ALA A 284 -2.17 14.11 -28.40
N VAL A 285 -2.57 14.92 -27.41
CA VAL A 285 -3.38 16.12 -27.62
C VAL A 285 -2.57 17.20 -28.33
N GLU A 286 -1.30 17.33 -27.95
CA GLU A 286 -0.32 18.24 -28.55
C GLU A 286 0.94 17.48 -28.98
N PRO A 287 1.75 18.03 -29.91
CA PRO A 287 3.03 17.43 -30.28
C PRO A 287 3.99 17.28 -29.09
N LEU A 288 4.37 16.05 -28.75
CA LEU A 288 5.21 15.75 -27.58
C LEU A 288 6.68 16.15 -27.81
N ARG A 289 7.18 17.16 -27.08
CA ARG A 289 8.61 17.59 -27.12
C ARG A 289 9.26 17.62 -25.72
N PRO A 290 10.46 17.02 -25.53
CA PRO A 290 11.17 16.11 -26.43
C PRO A 290 10.72 14.66 -26.21
N GLY A 291 9.76 14.18 -27.02
CA GLY A 291 9.31 12.79 -26.94
C GLY A 291 10.36 11.77 -27.42
N LEU A 292 11.33 12.14 -28.26
CA LEU A 292 12.24 11.20 -28.93
C LEU A 292 13.71 11.38 -28.53
N THR A 293 14.40 10.27 -28.27
CA THR A 293 15.85 10.22 -28.00
C THR A 293 16.65 10.49 -29.28
N GLY A 294 17.95 10.80 -29.15
CA GLY A 294 18.84 10.98 -30.30
C GLY A 294 18.88 9.75 -31.20
N THR A 295 18.81 8.55 -30.63
CA THR A 295 18.79 7.29 -31.36
C THR A 295 17.46 7.08 -32.09
N ASP A 296 16.33 7.36 -31.44
CA ASP A 296 15.01 7.27 -32.09
C ASP A 296 14.95 8.18 -33.31
N ARG A 297 15.45 9.42 -33.19
CA ARG A 297 15.51 10.37 -34.30
C ARG A 297 16.39 9.87 -35.44
N ALA A 298 17.54 9.26 -35.14
CA ALA A 298 18.41 8.70 -36.17
C ALA A 298 17.73 7.57 -36.95
N MET A 299 17.00 6.69 -36.26
CA MET A 299 16.25 5.61 -36.91
C MET A 299 15.08 6.16 -37.74
N LEU A 300 14.32 7.11 -37.21
CA LEU A 300 13.18 7.71 -37.93
C LEU A 300 13.63 8.48 -39.18
N ARG A 301 14.75 9.20 -39.11
CA ARG A 301 15.35 9.86 -40.28
C ARG A 301 15.66 8.87 -41.41
N ALA A 302 16.03 7.63 -41.09
CA ALA A 302 16.28 6.61 -42.12
C ALA A 302 15.01 6.30 -42.93
N PHE A 303 13.85 6.21 -42.26
CA PHE A 303 12.56 6.01 -42.92
C PHE A 303 12.16 7.23 -43.74
N GLU A 304 12.36 8.44 -43.19
CA GLU A 304 12.05 9.71 -43.88
C GLU A 304 12.88 9.90 -45.15
N GLN A 305 14.20 9.64 -45.08
CA GLN A 305 15.12 9.79 -46.20
C GLN A 305 14.80 8.83 -47.35
N GLN A 306 14.40 7.60 -47.02
CA GLN A 306 14.06 6.59 -48.02
C GLN A 306 12.60 6.66 -48.49
N ARG A 307 11.75 7.46 -47.81
CA ARG A 307 10.31 7.59 -48.09
C ARG A 307 9.58 6.23 -48.12
N VAL A 308 9.96 5.34 -47.22
CA VAL A 308 9.38 4.00 -47.11
C VAL A 308 8.74 3.79 -45.75
N ASP A 309 7.72 2.93 -45.71
CA ASP A 309 7.06 2.52 -44.47
C ASP A 309 7.82 1.38 -43.75
N GLU A 310 8.64 0.63 -44.49
CA GLU A 310 9.41 -0.50 -43.99
C GLU A 310 10.86 -0.43 -44.42
N LEU A 311 11.77 -0.79 -43.50
CA LEU A 311 13.20 -0.86 -43.77
C LEU A 311 13.78 -2.22 -43.38
N PRO A 312 14.72 -2.77 -44.18
CA PRO A 312 15.52 -3.91 -43.74
C PRO A 312 16.46 -3.49 -42.61
N VAL A 313 16.77 -4.43 -41.72
CA VAL A 313 17.66 -4.21 -40.56
C VAL A 313 19.03 -3.66 -40.97
N SER A 314 19.55 -4.05 -42.13
CA SER A 314 20.82 -3.58 -42.68
C SER A 314 20.82 -2.07 -42.95
N ALA A 315 19.70 -1.54 -43.46
CA ALA A 315 19.53 -0.10 -43.71
C ALA A 315 19.46 0.69 -42.40
N LEU A 316 18.77 0.16 -41.38
CA LEU A 316 18.74 0.77 -40.04
C LEU A 316 20.14 0.81 -39.40
N TYR A 317 20.91 -0.27 -39.53
CA TYR A 317 22.29 -0.30 -39.02
C TYR A 317 23.23 0.63 -39.80
N ALA A 318 23.01 0.82 -41.09
CA ALA A 318 23.77 1.81 -41.88
C ALA A 318 23.45 3.23 -41.40
N ALA A 319 22.17 3.56 -41.22
CA ALA A 319 21.75 4.88 -40.72
C ALA A 319 22.28 5.18 -39.31
N LEU A 320 22.23 4.20 -38.40
CA LEU A 320 22.80 4.33 -37.06
C LEU A 320 24.32 4.53 -37.08
N ARG A 321 25.04 3.80 -37.94
CA ARG A 321 26.49 4.01 -38.11
C ARG A 321 26.81 5.40 -38.65
N ALA A 322 26.05 5.89 -39.64
CA ALA A 322 26.20 7.24 -40.17
C ALA A 322 25.93 8.33 -39.11
N ALA A 323 25.08 8.03 -38.12
CA ALA A 323 24.81 8.90 -36.98
C ALA A 323 25.81 8.74 -35.82
N GLY A 324 26.89 7.96 -35.99
CA GLY A 324 27.96 7.81 -35.00
C GLY A 324 27.79 6.68 -33.98
N TYR A 325 26.81 5.78 -34.14
CA TYR A 325 26.61 4.65 -33.23
C TYR A 325 27.42 3.42 -33.66
N GLY A 326 28.17 2.82 -32.74
CA GLY A 326 29.01 1.64 -32.99
C GLY A 326 28.21 0.37 -33.36
N GLY A 327 28.81 -0.53 -34.14
CA GLY A 327 28.13 -1.70 -34.74
C GLY A 327 27.47 -2.67 -33.74
N LYS A 328 28.15 -3.03 -32.63
CA LYS A 328 27.57 -3.86 -31.56
C LYS A 328 26.43 -3.15 -30.82
N GLY A 329 26.51 -1.82 -30.67
CA GLY A 329 25.48 -1.00 -30.04
C GLY A 329 24.23 -0.85 -30.91
N ALA A 330 24.38 -0.72 -32.23
CA ALA A 330 23.27 -0.52 -33.16
C ALA A 330 22.24 -1.67 -33.12
N ALA A 331 22.71 -2.92 -33.03
CA ALA A 331 21.82 -4.08 -32.93
C ALA A 331 20.96 -4.05 -31.67
N HIS A 332 21.57 -3.75 -30.52
CA HIS A 332 20.88 -3.59 -29.27
C HIS A 332 19.88 -2.42 -29.31
N LEU A 333 20.30 -1.27 -29.85
CA LEU A 333 19.45 -0.07 -29.93
C LEU A 333 18.19 -0.28 -30.79
N VAL A 334 18.29 -1.00 -31.92
CA VAL A 334 17.13 -1.34 -32.76
C VAL A 334 16.19 -2.30 -32.03
N GLN A 335 16.73 -3.32 -31.37
CA GLN A 335 15.92 -4.28 -30.60
C GLN A 335 15.21 -3.64 -29.40
N MET A 336 15.80 -2.60 -28.82
CA MET A 336 15.29 -1.86 -27.67
C MET A 336 14.39 -0.68 -28.03
N CYS A 337 14.18 -0.40 -29.32
CA CYS A 337 13.39 0.74 -29.74
C CYS A 337 11.89 0.43 -29.64
N PRO A 338 11.14 1.08 -28.72
CA PRO A 338 9.69 0.85 -28.61
C PRO A 338 8.90 1.49 -29.74
N VAL A 339 9.54 2.35 -30.55
CA VAL A 339 8.92 3.06 -31.68
C VAL A 339 8.91 2.19 -32.94
N LEU A 340 9.70 1.12 -32.98
CA LEU A 340 9.78 0.21 -34.12
C LEU A 340 9.05 -1.10 -33.83
N ARG A 341 8.44 -1.66 -34.87
CA ARG A 341 7.89 -3.03 -34.89
C ARG A 341 8.73 -3.89 -35.81
N ARG A 342 9.15 -5.06 -35.31
CA ARG A 342 9.83 -6.04 -36.14
C ARG A 342 8.80 -6.76 -36.99
N MET A 343 9.05 -6.79 -38.29
CA MET A 343 8.31 -7.53 -39.28
C MET A 343 9.05 -8.84 -39.60
N GLY A 344 8.41 -9.73 -40.36
CA GLY A 344 9.05 -10.93 -40.90
C GLY A 344 10.32 -10.59 -41.70
N TYR A 345 11.22 -11.57 -41.84
CA TYR A 345 12.42 -11.47 -42.69
C TYR A 345 13.39 -10.32 -42.34
N GLY A 346 13.45 -9.91 -41.07
CA GLY A 346 14.41 -8.89 -40.61
C GLY A 346 14.10 -7.48 -41.09
N ARG A 347 12.83 -7.20 -41.40
CA ARG A 347 12.33 -5.86 -41.72
C ARG A 347 11.74 -5.20 -40.47
N TYR A 348 11.67 -3.88 -40.47
CA TYR A 348 11.11 -3.08 -39.39
C TYR A 348 10.23 -1.99 -39.96
N GLU A 349 9.20 -1.62 -39.21
CA GLU A 349 8.36 -0.45 -39.51
C GLU A 349 8.20 0.45 -38.29
N VAL A 350 7.77 1.69 -38.51
CA VAL A 350 7.43 2.63 -37.44
C VAL A 350 6.05 2.28 -36.87
N ARG A 351 5.96 2.09 -35.55
CA ARG A 351 4.69 1.89 -34.82
C ARG A 351 3.86 3.17 -34.85
N ARG A 352 2.94 3.25 -35.80
CA ARG A 352 1.91 4.31 -35.88
C ARG A 352 0.71 3.78 -36.63
N LEU A 353 -0.49 4.15 -36.20
CA LEU A 353 -1.71 3.96 -36.96
C LEU A 353 -1.60 4.80 -38.23
N ARG A 354 -1.69 4.13 -39.38
CA ARG A 354 -1.72 4.81 -40.66
C ARG A 354 -3.10 5.47 -40.81
N PRO A 355 -3.19 6.70 -41.33
CA PRO A 355 -4.44 7.13 -41.91
C PRO A 355 -4.85 6.11 -42.97
N ALA A 356 -6.12 5.73 -43.01
CA ALA A 356 -6.62 4.81 -44.02
C ALA A 356 -6.26 5.36 -45.40
N ARG A 357 -5.33 4.70 -46.12
CA ARG A 357 -5.02 5.08 -47.51
C ARG A 357 -6.33 5.03 -48.27
N SER A 358 -6.71 6.14 -48.89
CA SER A 358 -7.92 6.18 -49.72
C SER A 358 -7.80 5.10 -50.79
N THR A 359 -8.92 4.48 -51.18
CA THR A 359 -8.97 3.37 -52.14
C THR A 359 -8.28 3.68 -53.48
N LYS A 360 -8.09 4.97 -53.80
CA LYS A 360 -7.34 5.43 -54.97
C LYS A 360 -5.83 5.15 -54.94
N GLU A 361 -5.19 5.05 -53.77
CA GLU A 361 -3.74 4.79 -53.66
C GLU A 361 -3.39 3.30 -53.66
N ARG A 362 -4.37 2.39 -53.53
CA ARG A 362 -4.13 0.94 -53.58
C ARG A 362 -4.14 0.37 -55.01
N LEU A 363 -4.61 1.14 -55.98
CA LEU A 363 -4.74 0.74 -57.38
C LEU A 363 -3.84 1.56 -58.33
N GLY A 364 -2.89 2.33 -57.77
CA GLY A 364 -1.94 3.15 -58.52
C GLY A 364 -0.62 2.43 -58.75
#